data_AF-A0A1I0FBY1-F1
#
_entry.id   AF-A0A1I0FBY1-F1
#
_cell.length_a   1.000
_cell.length_b   1.000
_cell.length_c   1.000
_cell.angle_alpha   90.00
_cell.angle_beta   90.00
_cell.angle_gamma   90.00
#
_symmetry.space_group_name_H-M   'P 1'
#
loop_
_entity.id
_entity.type
_entity.pdbx_description
1 polymer ?
#
loop_
_entity_poly.entity_id
_entity_poly.type
_entity_poly.pdbx_seq_one_letter_code
_entity_poly.pdbx_strand_id
1 'polypeptide(L)'
;MKNQFTTLDQILYKGMRPWLPANNPDEKFASLISGIHQVEPNYSPGFEIKFERPFNNKTKYYAKFIQNESIKTINGLLDSLQEDDTPQLIKYRLNDTLNKKLKTKLKDIGNIIKEQQFELSYINPRKTTFDIDQEHKTNTFVFQLLKTTLIHIYLEIQNVLKDWVKDELIIEDFYSQLLFEPIPDKTYIQEIKTIEIEPAKIQKQPDKGDMEVSLKSFTYKDFHKNSDKLNDLCDSLKKSGFIDSTTTAANFKKIFSGREFTIPIIWTGNRSEFSYFIKLIHNNHELVVNLKQDQWKVAVNCFIKADGSKFHTSDRKQQRPSKTGDLLDKAVALLF
;
A
#
# COMPACT_ATOMS: atom_id res chain seq x y z
N MET A 1 16.07 -8.43 18.96
CA MET A 1 15.13 -7.92 17.93
C MET A 1 14.96 -6.43 18.11
N LYS A 2 14.96 -5.67 17.01
CA LYS A 2 14.69 -4.22 17.02
C LYS A 2 13.22 -3.99 17.40
N ASN A 3 12.94 -3.09 18.33
CA ASN A 3 11.56 -2.71 18.66
C ASN A 3 10.98 -1.83 17.54
N GLN A 4 10.10 -2.37 16.72
CA GLN A 4 9.47 -1.64 15.61
C GLN A 4 8.41 -0.62 16.05
N PHE A 5 8.03 -0.62 17.33
CA PHE A 5 7.09 0.35 17.91
C PHE A 5 7.78 1.53 18.58
N THR A 6 9.12 1.62 18.53
CA THR A 6 9.89 2.59 19.33
C THR A 6 9.35 4.02 19.24
N THR A 7 8.96 4.47 18.05
CA THR A 7 8.44 5.83 17.85
C THR A 7 7.02 6.01 18.39
N LEU A 8 6.11 5.06 18.12
CA LEU A 8 4.74 5.09 18.66
C LEU A 8 4.76 4.98 20.20
N ASP A 9 5.72 4.23 20.75
CA ASP A 9 5.98 4.15 22.20
C ASP A 9 6.41 5.49 22.80
N GLN A 10 7.07 6.36 22.02
CA GLN A 10 7.39 7.70 22.50
C GLN A 10 6.14 8.55 22.70
N ILE A 11 5.13 8.39 21.84
CA ILE A 11 3.86 9.11 21.94
C ILE A 11 3.02 8.52 23.06
N LEU A 12 2.95 7.20 23.16
CA LEU A 12 2.12 6.51 24.15
C LEU A 12 2.69 6.64 25.58
N TYR A 13 4.00 6.47 25.77
CA TYR A 13 4.60 6.30 27.10
C TYR A 13 5.63 7.35 27.49
N LYS A 14 6.23 8.09 26.55
CA LYS A 14 7.45 8.86 26.82
C LYS A 14 7.38 10.29 26.28
N GLY A 15 8.51 10.80 25.76
CA GLY A 15 8.78 12.22 25.53
C GLY A 15 7.99 12.86 24.38
N MET A 16 7.22 12.08 23.61
CA MET A 16 6.36 12.61 22.54
C MET A 16 4.89 12.66 22.94
N ARG A 17 4.55 12.44 24.22
CA ARG A 17 3.19 12.69 24.74
C ARG A 17 2.79 14.14 24.50
N PRO A 18 1.57 14.40 24.00
CA PRO A 18 1.18 15.72 23.54
C PRO A 18 0.98 16.70 24.70
N TRP A 19 0.58 16.26 25.89
CA TRP A 19 0.38 17.13 27.07
C TRP A 19 1.66 17.40 27.89
N LEU A 20 2.83 16.95 27.42
CA LEU A 20 4.08 17.30 28.10
C LEU A 20 4.38 18.79 27.87
N PRO A 21 4.92 19.52 28.86
CA PRO A 21 5.22 20.94 28.71
C PRO A 21 6.08 21.26 27.48
N ALA A 22 7.05 20.39 27.18
CA ALA A 22 7.90 20.51 26.00
C ALA A 22 7.12 20.41 24.68
N ASN A 23 5.95 19.77 24.66
CA ASN A 23 5.08 19.52 23.50
C ASN A 23 3.83 20.38 23.46
N ASN A 24 3.64 21.30 24.40
CA ASN A 24 2.46 22.16 24.46
C ASN A 24 2.41 23.26 23.39
N PRO A 25 3.49 24.04 23.13
CA PRO A 25 3.43 25.15 22.18
C PRO A 25 3.10 24.67 20.76
N ASP A 26 2.05 25.24 20.14
CA ASP A 26 1.60 24.82 18.80
C ASP A 26 2.56 25.31 17.70
N GLU A 27 3.10 26.51 17.86
CA GLU A 27 3.91 27.21 16.86
C GLU A 27 5.17 26.41 16.48
N LYS A 28 5.73 25.66 17.45
CA LYS A 28 6.92 24.84 17.21
C LYS A 28 6.68 23.74 16.17
N PHE A 29 5.44 23.29 15.99
CA PHE A 29 5.11 22.21 15.07
C PHE A 29 4.99 22.68 13.63
N ALA A 30 4.77 23.98 13.39
CA ALA A 30 4.66 24.53 12.04
C ALA A 30 5.93 24.25 11.21
N SER A 31 7.11 24.43 11.82
CA SER A 31 8.40 24.16 11.17
C SER A 31 8.71 22.67 11.04
N LEU A 32 8.18 21.81 11.93
CA LEU A 32 8.42 20.37 11.90
C LEU A 32 7.64 19.65 10.79
N ILE A 33 6.52 20.22 10.34
CA ILE A 33 5.67 19.61 9.31
C ILE A 33 6.40 19.44 7.96
N SER A 34 7.25 20.39 7.58
CA SER A 34 7.96 20.35 6.28
C SER A 34 9.02 19.27 6.22
N GLY A 35 9.58 18.86 7.37
CA GLY A 35 10.57 17.79 7.47
C GLY A 35 10.00 16.38 7.42
N ILE A 36 8.67 16.23 7.37
CA ILE A 36 8.02 14.91 7.31
C ILE A 36 7.91 14.46 5.85
N HIS A 37 8.75 13.50 5.46
CA HIS A 37 8.66 12.82 4.17
C HIS A 37 7.65 11.67 4.21
N GLN A 38 6.85 11.55 3.15
CA GLN A 38 5.89 10.47 2.97
C GLN A 38 6.61 9.11 2.90
N VAL A 39 6.00 8.11 3.53
CA VAL A 39 6.47 6.72 3.51
C VAL A 39 5.47 5.87 2.76
N GLU A 40 5.95 5.03 1.87
CA GLU A 40 5.11 4.11 1.10
C GLU A 40 5.09 2.71 1.74
N PRO A 41 3.92 2.03 1.73
CA PRO A 41 3.82 0.65 2.19
C PRO A 41 4.57 -0.28 1.24
N ASN A 42 5.30 -1.24 1.80
CA ASN A 42 5.93 -2.33 1.04
C ASN A 42 5.04 -3.60 0.96
N TYR A 43 3.82 -3.50 1.47
CA TYR A 43 2.77 -4.50 1.47
C TYR A 43 1.53 -3.96 0.73
N SER A 44 0.56 -4.82 0.43
CA SER A 44 -0.74 -4.39 -0.10
C SER A 44 -1.67 -4.04 1.06
N PRO A 45 -2.02 -2.75 1.29
CA PRO A 45 -2.90 -2.38 2.39
C PRO A 45 -4.29 -3.01 2.22
N GLY A 46 -4.79 -3.64 3.28
CA GLY A 46 -6.16 -4.15 3.35
C GLY A 46 -7.13 -3.13 3.98
N PHE A 47 -6.61 -2.14 4.69
CA PHE A 47 -7.38 -1.19 5.46
C PHE A 47 -6.88 0.24 5.27
N GLU A 48 -7.78 1.20 5.35
CA GLU A 48 -7.46 2.63 5.33
C GLU A 48 -8.00 3.34 6.57
N ILE A 49 -7.23 4.33 7.06
CA ILE A 49 -7.66 5.21 8.14
C ILE A 49 -8.29 6.49 7.55
N LYS A 50 -9.58 6.71 7.81
CA LYS A 50 -10.31 7.94 7.45
C LYS A 50 -10.65 8.77 8.68
N PHE A 51 -9.63 9.27 9.37
CA PHE A 51 -9.76 10.06 10.60
C PHE A 51 -10.25 11.50 10.36
N GLU A 52 -10.63 12.19 11.44
CA GLU A 52 -11.03 13.60 11.39
C GLU A 52 -9.89 14.50 10.88
N ARG A 53 -10.25 15.64 10.25
CA ARG A 53 -9.26 16.59 9.75
C ARG A 53 -8.53 17.29 10.91
N PRO A 54 -7.20 17.47 10.82
CA PRO A 54 -6.46 18.22 11.83
C PRO A 54 -6.82 19.72 11.78
N PHE A 55 -6.80 20.37 12.94
CA PHE A 55 -7.32 21.74 13.12
C PHE A 55 -6.28 22.77 13.61
N ASN A 56 -5.07 22.33 13.98
CA ASN A 56 -3.93 23.21 14.34
C ASN A 56 -2.59 22.59 13.89
N ASN A 57 -1.45 23.24 14.15
CA ASN A 57 -0.16 22.75 13.64
C ASN A 57 0.26 21.46 14.34
N LYS A 58 0.00 21.34 15.64
CA LYS A 58 0.28 20.14 16.43
C LYS A 58 -0.50 18.93 15.92
N THR A 59 -1.81 19.04 15.72
CA THR A 59 -2.62 17.95 15.15
C THR A 59 -2.20 17.61 13.72
N LYS A 60 -1.83 18.58 12.88
CA LYS A 60 -1.28 18.33 11.53
C LYS A 60 0.04 17.55 11.58
N TYR A 61 0.94 17.94 12.47
CA TYR A 61 2.22 17.25 12.67
C TYR A 61 2.00 15.81 13.11
N TYR A 62 1.26 15.58 14.20
CA TYR A 62 1.02 14.24 14.72
C TYR A 62 0.25 13.38 13.72
N ALA A 63 -0.70 13.94 12.95
CA ALA A 63 -1.43 13.19 11.93
C ALA A 63 -0.48 12.59 10.88
N LYS A 64 0.36 13.44 10.26
CA LYS A 64 1.35 12.98 9.26
C LYS A 64 2.38 12.04 9.86
N PHE A 65 2.86 12.36 11.06
CA PHE A 65 3.90 11.60 11.72
C PHE A 65 3.42 10.19 12.11
N ILE A 66 2.26 10.08 12.77
CA ILE A 66 1.68 8.79 13.17
C ILE A 66 1.35 7.93 11.95
N GLN A 67 0.82 8.51 10.87
CA GLN A 67 0.54 7.77 9.63
C GLN A 67 1.82 7.18 9.01
N ASN A 68 2.87 7.98 8.88
CA ASN A 68 4.14 7.51 8.34
C ASN A 68 4.82 6.47 9.25
N GLU A 69 4.78 6.67 10.57
CA GLU A 69 5.32 5.70 11.52
C GLU A 69 4.52 4.40 11.53
N SER A 70 3.18 4.43 11.32
CA SER A 70 2.37 3.22 11.12
C SER A 70 2.91 2.37 9.98
N ILE A 71 3.12 2.98 8.81
CA ILE A 71 3.63 2.31 7.62
C ILE A 71 5.04 1.76 7.88
N LYS A 72 5.94 2.55 8.47
CA LYS A 72 7.29 2.08 8.84
C LYS A 72 7.25 0.91 9.81
N THR A 73 6.36 0.95 10.81
CA THR A 73 6.20 -0.13 11.79
C THR A 73 5.72 -1.40 11.08
N ILE A 74 4.72 -1.31 10.20
CA ILE A 74 4.22 -2.47 9.46
C ILE A 74 5.29 -3.03 8.53
N ASN A 75 5.92 -2.18 7.69
CA ASN A 75 7.03 -2.56 6.82
C ASN A 75 8.13 -3.28 7.62
N GLY A 76 8.59 -2.68 8.73
CA GLY A 76 9.65 -3.25 9.55
C GLY A 76 9.27 -4.53 10.29
N LEU A 77 7.99 -4.72 10.61
CA LEU A 77 7.48 -5.98 11.17
C LEU A 77 7.45 -7.07 10.09
N LEU A 78 6.94 -6.78 8.90
CA LEU A 78 6.86 -7.71 7.78
C LEU A 78 8.24 -8.08 7.23
N ASP A 79 9.16 -7.11 7.11
CA ASP A 79 10.55 -7.34 6.70
C ASP A 79 11.27 -8.25 7.71
N SER A 80 10.95 -8.10 9.00
CA SER A 80 11.48 -8.99 10.04
C SER A 80 10.91 -10.41 9.99
N LEU A 81 10.05 -10.73 9.03
CA LEU A 81 9.46 -12.06 8.82
C LEU A 81 9.93 -12.71 7.51
N GLN A 82 10.95 -12.16 6.82
CA GLN A 82 11.42 -12.64 5.51
C GLN A 82 12.60 -13.65 5.51
N GLU A 83 12.51 -14.53 4.49
CA GLU A 83 13.41 -15.53 3.86
C GLU A 83 13.99 -16.76 4.61
N ASP A 84 14.17 -16.78 5.93
CA ASP A 84 14.73 -17.97 6.62
C ASP A 84 13.94 -18.44 7.87
N ASP A 85 12.73 -17.91 8.09
CA ASP A 85 11.96 -18.23 9.29
C ASP A 85 11.19 -19.56 9.17
N THR A 86 11.39 -20.45 10.14
CA THR A 86 10.58 -21.66 10.27
C THR A 86 9.11 -21.34 10.61
N PRO A 87 8.14 -22.20 10.26
CA PRO A 87 6.73 -22.03 10.64
C PRO A 87 6.50 -21.75 12.14
N GLN A 88 7.31 -22.36 13.01
CA GLN A 88 7.27 -22.12 14.46
C GLN A 88 7.72 -20.71 14.82
N LEU A 89 8.73 -20.19 14.14
CA LEU A 89 9.28 -18.86 14.36
C LEU A 89 8.32 -17.76 13.88
N ILE A 90 7.66 -17.95 12.73
CA ILE A 90 6.59 -17.06 12.24
C ILE A 90 5.46 -17.00 13.28
N LYS A 91 4.96 -18.14 13.75
CA LYS A 91 3.91 -18.20 14.79
C LYS A 91 4.33 -17.52 16.08
N TYR A 92 5.57 -17.75 16.52
CA TYR A 92 6.11 -17.12 17.72
C TYR A 92 6.16 -15.60 17.58
N ARG A 93 6.72 -15.08 16.48
CA ARG A 93 6.85 -13.63 16.22
C ARG A 93 5.50 -12.96 16.01
N LEU A 94 4.57 -13.63 15.34
CA LEU A 94 3.20 -13.16 15.15
C LEU A 94 2.49 -13.04 16.50
N ASN A 95 2.58 -14.07 17.34
CA ASN A 95 2.02 -14.05 18.69
C ASN A 95 2.67 -12.97 19.57
N ASP A 96 3.99 -12.81 19.50
CA ASP A 96 4.71 -11.76 20.23
C ASP A 96 4.28 -10.35 19.77
N THR A 97 4.02 -10.18 18.48
CA THR A 97 3.60 -8.89 17.90
C THR A 97 2.14 -8.57 18.19
N LEU A 98 1.22 -9.43 17.77
CA LEU A 98 -0.23 -9.22 17.91
C LEU A 98 -0.67 -9.36 19.37
N ASN A 99 -0.40 -10.51 19.99
CA ASN A 99 -0.99 -10.85 21.29
C ASN A 99 -0.26 -10.28 22.49
N LYS A 100 1.06 -10.09 22.42
CA LYS A 100 1.81 -9.45 23.51
C LYS A 100 1.92 -7.95 23.31
N LYS A 101 2.60 -7.48 22.25
CA LYS A 101 2.93 -6.06 22.09
C LYS A 101 1.71 -5.20 21.76
N LEU A 102 0.99 -5.50 20.68
CA LEU A 102 -0.13 -4.66 20.24
C LEU A 102 -1.32 -4.71 21.20
N LYS A 103 -1.75 -5.89 21.67
CA LYS A 103 -2.83 -5.98 22.68
C LYS A 103 -2.50 -5.22 23.96
N THR A 104 -1.25 -5.26 24.44
CA THR A 104 -0.84 -4.47 25.62
C THR A 104 -0.96 -2.97 25.33
N LYS A 105 -0.45 -2.50 24.18
CA LYS A 105 -0.55 -1.08 23.80
C LYS A 105 -2.00 -0.60 23.63
N LEU A 106 -2.87 -1.46 23.08
CA LEU A 106 -4.29 -1.17 22.93
C LEU A 106 -5.00 -1.06 24.29
N LYS A 107 -4.69 -1.93 25.24
CA LYS A 107 -5.20 -1.82 26.61
C LYS A 107 -4.70 -0.54 27.29
N ASP A 108 -3.41 -0.27 27.18
CA ASP A 108 -2.78 0.91 27.80
C ASP A 108 -3.35 2.22 27.24
N ILE A 109 -3.51 2.32 25.91
CA ILE A 109 -4.07 3.52 25.30
C ILE A 109 -5.56 3.70 25.65
N GLY A 110 -6.32 2.61 25.77
CA GLY A 110 -7.71 2.66 26.26
C GLY A 110 -7.79 3.19 27.69
N ASN A 111 -6.93 2.68 28.58
CA ASN A 111 -6.85 3.17 29.96
C ASN A 111 -6.49 4.66 30.01
N ILE A 112 -5.48 5.09 29.24
CA ILE A 112 -5.09 6.50 29.19
C ILE A 112 -6.23 7.38 28.66
N ILE A 113 -6.92 6.97 27.60
CA ILE A 113 -8.04 7.72 27.03
C ILE A 113 -9.15 7.90 28.08
N LYS A 114 -9.43 6.85 28.85
CA LYS A 114 -10.43 6.89 29.94
C LYS A 114 -9.99 7.79 31.09
N GLU A 115 -8.77 7.63 31.57
CA GLU A 115 -8.21 8.43 32.68
C GLU A 115 -8.12 9.91 32.35
N GLN A 116 -7.74 10.24 31.11
CA GLN A 116 -7.59 11.61 30.64
C GLN A 116 -8.88 12.19 30.03
N GLN A 117 -9.97 11.43 29.97
CA GLN A 117 -11.26 11.87 29.40
C GLN A 117 -11.18 12.34 27.93
N PHE A 118 -10.39 11.64 27.12
CA PHE A 118 -10.19 11.95 25.70
C PHE A 118 -11.32 11.40 24.83
N GLU A 119 -12.56 11.79 25.08
CA GLU A 119 -13.73 11.30 24.33
C GLU A 119 -13.78 11.85 22.89
N LEU A 120 -14.26 11.03 21.94
CA LEU A 120 -14.39 11.45 20.53
C LEU A 120 -15.33 12.66 20.32
N SER A 121 -16.24 12.91 21.26
CA SER A 121 -17.13 14.07 21.27
C SER A 121 -16.36 15.40 21.20
N TYR A 122 -15.20 15.48 21.86
CA TYR A 122 -14.37 16.69 21.91
C TYR A 122 -13.72 17.07 20.57
N ILE A 123 -13.61 16.12 19.64
CA ILE A 123 -12.99 16.35 18.32
C ILE A 123 -13.97 16.23 17.17
N ASN A 124 -15.28 16.16 17.45
CA ASN A 124 -16.30 16.10 16.42
C ASN A 124 -16.48 17.48 15.77
N PRO A 125 -16.10 17.66 14.48
CA PRO A 125 -16.12 18.97 13.84
C PRO A 125 -17.53 19.52 13.61
N ARG A 126 -18.56 18.69 13.74
CA ARG A 126 -19.97 19.11 13.60
C ARG A 126 -20.61 19.50 14.92
N LYS A 127 -19.99 19.18 16.06
CA LYS A 127 -20.59 19.34 17.39
C LYS A 127 -19.77 20.19 18.36
N THR A 128 -18.56 20.59 17.96
CA THR A 128 -17.60 21.22 18.88
C THR A 128 -16.94 22.44 18.23
N THR A 129 -16.77 23.52 18.99
CA THR A 129 -15.93 24.66 18.59
C THR A 129 -14.49 24.38 18.99
N PHE A 130 -13.50 24.67 18.14
CA PHE A 130 -12.10 24.31 18.41
C PHE A 130 -11.31 25.43 19.10
N ASP A 131 -11.92 26.56 19.40
CA ASP A 131 -11.31 27.72 20.03
C ASP A 131 -11.25 27.62 21.56
N ILE A 132 -12.19 26.89 22.17
CA ILE A 132 -12.26 26.63 23.60
C ILE A 132 -11.53 25.32 23.93
N ASP A 133 -10.75 25.29 25.00
CA ASP A 133 -10.07 24.08 25.49
C ASP A 133 -9.22 23.37 24.41
N GLN A 134 -8.45 24.19 23.68
CA GLN A 134 -7.63 23.75 22.54
C GLN A 134 -6.63 22.65 22.90
N GLU A 135 -6.03 22.73 24.09
CA GLU A 135 -5.03 21.76 24.52
C GLU A 135 -5.66 20.37 24.71
N HIS A 136 -6.76 20.28 25.46
CA HIS A 136 -7.47 19.01 25.67
C HIS A 136 -7.95 18.40 24.34
N LYS A 137 -8.52 19.21 23.44
CA LYS A 137 -8.97 18.75 22.12
C LYS A 137 -7.82 18.26 21.26
N THR A 138 -6.68 18.95 21.32
CA THR A 138 -5.47 18.53 20.61
C THR A 138 -4.94 17.21 21.14
N ASN A 139 -4.86 17.07 22.46
CA ASN A 139 -4.41 15.83 23.11
C ASN A 139 -5.36 14.67 22.79
N THR A 140 -6.68 14.94 22.83
CA THR A 140 -7.73 13.99 22.45
C THR A 140 -7.56 13.53 21.01
N PHE A 141 -7.36 14.46 20.07
CA PHE A 141 -7.15 14.14 18.65
C PHE A 141 -5.96 13.19 18.48
N VAL A 142 -4.81 13.51 19.10
CA VAL A 142 -3.59 12.72 18.96
C VAL A 142 -3.76 11.31 19.51
N PHE A 143 -4.38 11.15 20.68
CA PHE A 143 -4.56 9.83 21.31
C PHE A 143 -5.64 8.98 20.64
N GLN A 144 -6.73 9.58 20.19
CA GLN A 144 -7.75 8.88 19.42
C GLN A 144 -7.23 8.44 18.03
N LEU A 145 -6.39 9.26 17.40
CA LEU A 145 -5.68 8.85 16.19
C LEU A 145 -4.70 7.71 16.48
N LEU A 146 -3.88 7.81 17.53
CA LEU A 146 -2.94 6.76 17.90
C LEU A 146 -3.65 5.43 18.21
N LYS A 147 -4.80 5.47 18.90
CA LYS A 147 -5.65 4.29 19.14
C LYS A 147 -6.07 3.67 17.81
N THR A 148 -6.62 4.48 16.92
CA THR A 148 -7.04 4.07 15.58
C THR A 148 -5.89 3.45 14.80
N THR A 149 -4.70 4.04 14.87
CA THR A 149 -3.49 3.54 14.21
C THR A 149 -3.02 2.21 14.79
N LEU A 150 -3.07 2.01 16.11
CA LEU A 150 -2.70 0.72 16.71
C LEU A 150 -3.65 -0.41 16.29
N ILE A 151 -4.96 -0.13 16.18
CA ILE A 151 -5.94 -1.07 15.63
C ILE A 151 -5.62 -1.35 14.16
N HIS A 152 -5.35 -0.31 13.36
CA HIS A 152 -4.98 -0.44 11.94
C HIS A 152 -3.74 -1.31 11.74
N ILE A 153 -2.66 -1.09 12.51
CA ILE A 153 -1.45 -1.92 12.44
C ILE A 153 -1.77 -3.39 12.75
N TYR A 154 -2.60 -3.66 13.75
CA TYR A 154 -3.00 -5.02 14.08
C TYR A 154 -3.73 -5.67 12.90
N LEU A 155 -4.73 -4.98 12.33
CA LEU A 155 -5.53 -5.46 11.21
C LEU A 155 -4.69 -5.71 9.95
N GLU A 156 -3.74 -4.83 9.63
CA GLU A 156 -2.85 -5.01 8.48
C GLU A 156 -1.93 -6.23 8.64
N ILE A 157 -1.29 -6.38 9.80
CA ILE A 157 -0.44 -7.54 10.07
C ILE A 157 -1.26 -8.83 10.06
N GLN A 158 -2.47 -8.82 10.65
CA GLN A 158 -3.40 -9.94 10.60
C GLN A 158 -3.77 -10.30 9.16
N ASN A 159 -4.13 -9.33 8.34
CA ASN A 159 -4.57 -9.56 6.96
C ASN A 159 -3.43 -10.07 6.06
N VAL A 160 -2.23 -9.48 6.17
CA VAL A 160 -1.06 -9.92 5.40
C VAL A 160 -0.65 -11.35 5.79
N LEU A 161 -0.84 -11.74 7.07
CA LEU A 161 -0.43 -13.04 7.60
C LEU A 161 -1.62 -13.93 7.95
N LYS A 162 -2.77 -13.76 7.27
CA LYS A 162 -4.03 -14.44 7.59
C LYS A 162 -3.89 -15.96 7.70
N ASP A 163 -3.07 -16.58 6.85
CA ASP A 163 -2.83 -18.03 6.85
C ASP A 163 -2.16 -18.54 8.15
N TRP A 164 -1.60 -17.64 8.95
CA TRP A 164 -0.92 -17.93 10.21
C TRP A 164 -1.72 -17.48 11.44
N VAL A 165 -2.80 -16.74 11.24
CA VAL A 165 -3.69 -16.27 12.31
C VAL A 165 -4.79 -17.30 12.51
N LYS A 166 -5.03 -17.70 13.77
CA LYS A 166 -6.09 -18.66 14.11
C LYS A 166 -7.42 -17.96 14.43
N ASP A 167 -7.32 -16.90 15.23
CA ASP A 167 -8.46 -16.13 15.71
C ASP A 167 -8.30 -14.71 15.18
N GLU A 168 -8.97 -14.43 14.08
CA GLU A 168 -9.01 -13.10 13.47
C GLU A 168 -9.92 -12.18 14.28
N LEU A 169 -9.46 -10.96 14.57
CA LEU A 169 -10.29 -9.92 15.16
C LEU A 169 -10.90 -9.06 14.05
N ILE A 170 -12.20 -8.79 14.15
CA ILE A 170 -12.87 -7.73 13.38
C ILE A 170 -12.74 -6.39 14.11
N ILE A 171 -13.06 -5.28 13.45
CA ILE A 171 -12.88 -3.92 14.00
C ILE A 171 -13.61 -3.77 15.35
N GLU A 172 -14.80 -4.34 15.49
CA GLU A 172 -15.66 -4.29 16.67
C GLU A 172 -15.05 -5.02 17.88
N ASP A 173 -14.25 -6.05 17.66
CA ASP A 173 -13.61 -6.82 18.73
C ASP A 173 -12.58 -5.99 19.49
N PHE A 174 -11.93 -5.03 18.82
CA PHE A 174 -10.98 -4.14 19.49
C PHE A 174 -11.69 -3.29 20.54
N TYR A 175 -12.88 -2.79 20.23
CA TYR A 175 -13.67 -1.99 21.17
C TYR A 175 -14.21 -2.85 22.32
N SER A 176 -14.85 -3.97 21.99
CA SER A 176 -15.54 -4.80 22.98
C SER A 176 -14.61 -5.67 23.84
N GLN A 177 -13.53 -6.23 23.26
CA GLN A 177 -12.68 -7.22 23.93
C GLN A 177 -11.36 -6.65 24.46
N LEU A 178 -10.81 -5.59 23.84
CA LEU A 178 -9.50 -5.06 24.20
C LEU A 178 -9.58 -3.71 24.91
N LEU A 179 -10.40 -2.80 24.40
CA LEU A 179 -10.59 -1.45 24.94
C LEU A 179 -11.67 -1.38 26.01
N PHE A 180 -12.61 -2.33 26.02
CA PHE A 180 -13.82 -2.33 26.86
C PHE A 180 -14.63 -1.04 26.72
N GLU A 181 -14.74 -0.58 25.47
CA GLU A 181 -15.50 0.60 25.06
C GLU A 181 -16.77 0.18 24.30
N PRO A 182 -17.83 1.01 24.31
CA PRO A 182 -18.95 0.81 23.40
C PRO A 182 -18.46 0.88 21.95
N ILE A 183 -19.00 0.00 21.09
CA ILE A 183 -18.72 0.02 19.66
C ILE A 183 -19.27 1.35 19.09
N PRO A 184 -18.44 2.17 18.42
CA PRO A 184 -18.90 3.43 17.88
C PRO A 184 -19.79 3.23 16.64
N ASP A 185 -20.82 4.07 16.49
CA ASP A 185 -21.70 4.07 15.30
C ASP A 185 -20.93 4.26 13.99
N LYS A 186 -19.79 4.95 14.06
CA LYS A 186 -18.89 5.19 12.94
C LYS A 186 -17.45 4.89 13.36
N THR A 187 -16.82 3.98 12.63
CA THR A 187 -15.40 3.67 12.77
C THR A 187 -14.56 4.55 11.85
N TYR A 188 -13.31 4.78 12.24
CA TYR A 188 -12.33 5.51 11.42
C TYR A 188 -11.46 4.59 10.55
N ILE A 189 -11.71 3.29 10.57
CA ILE A 189 -11.02 2.27 9.76
C ILE A 189 -12.02 1.70 8.77
N GLN A 190 -11.60 1.60 7.51
CA GLN A 190 -12.41 0.99 6.45
C GLN A 190 -11.60 -0.10 5.76
N GLU A 191 -12.24 -1.23 5.49
CA GLU A 191 -11.69 -2.22 4.58
C GLU A 191 -11.60 -1.63 3.18
N ILE A 192 -10.42 -1.76 2.58
CA ILE A 192 -10.21 -1.43 1.19
C ILE A 192 -10.87 -2.56 0.40
N LYS A 193 -12.08 -2.29 -0.11
CA LYS A 193 -12.80 -3.23 -0.96
C LYS A 193 -12.01 -3.45 -2.25
N THR A 194 -11.26 -4.54 -2.30
CA THR A 194 -10.86 -5.15 -3.56
C THR A 194 -12.14 -5.61 -4.25
N ILE A 195 -12.46 -5.04 -5.42
CA ILE A 195 -13.50 -5.63 -6.27
C ILE A 195 -12.95 -6.97 -6.74
N GLU A 196 -13.35 -8.06 -6.08
CA GLU A 196 -13.18 -9.40 -6.59
C GLU A 196 -14.03 -9.53 -7.86
N ILE A 197 -13.37 -9.57 -9.01
CA ILE A 197 -13.97 -10.16 -10.19
C ILE A 197 -13.87 -11.67 -9.94
N GLU A 198 -15.00 -12.34 -9.71
CA GLU A 198 -15.04 -13.78 -9.39
C GLU A 198 -14.12 -14.60 -10.32
N PRO A 199 -13.09 -15.28 -9.79
CA PRO A 199 -12.40 -16.33 -10.49
C PRO A 199 -13.17 -17.64 -10.31
N ALA A 200 -13.54 -18.29 -11.41
CA ALA A 200 -14.10 -19.64 -11.39
C ALA A 200 -13.12 -20.60 -10.67
N LYS A 201 -13.64 -21.34 -9.68
CA LYS A 201 -12.92 -22.24 -8.75
C LYS A 201 -12.14 -23.35 -9.47
N ILE A 202 -10.88 -23.58 -9.08
CA ILE A 202 -10.20 -24.88 -9.19
C ILE A 202 -9.38 -25.16 -7.92
N GLN A 203 -9.40 -26.41 -7.48
CA GLN A 203 -8.91 -26.99 -6.22
C GLN A 203 -7.37 -27.05 -6.11
N LYS A 204 -6.82 -26.97 -4.87
CA LYS A 204 -5.42 -27.25 -4.49
C LYS A 204 -5.19 -28.79 -4.43
N GLN A 205 -4.04 -29.45 -4.55
CA GLN A 205 -2.57 -29.27 -4.79
C GLN A 205 -2.02 -30.74 -4.99
N PRO A 206 -0.79 -31.08 -5.50
CA PRO A 206 0.49 -30.71 -4.84
C PRO A 206 1.78 -30.59 -5.70
N ASP A 207 2.68 -29.78 -5.14
CA ASP A 207 4.15 -29.84 -5.01
C ASP A 207 5.14 -30.30 -6.12
N LYS A 208 6.20 -29.48 -6.21
CA LYS A 208 7.57 -29.64 -6.78
C LYS A 208 7.79 -29.64 -8.30
N GLY A 209 8.55 -28.62 -8.73
CA GLY A 209 9.53 -28.75 -9.81
C GLY A 209 9.44 -27.68 -10.90
N ASP A 210 10.51 -26.89 -11.01
CA ASP A 210 10.91 -26.05 -12.15
C ASP A 210 10.25 -24.67 -12.34
N MET A 211 11.14 -23.68 -12.48
CA MET A 211 10.93 -22.24 -12.72
C MET A 211 9.58 -21.91 -13.39
N GLU A 212 8.58 -21.56 -12.58
CA GLU A 212 7.27 -21.15 -13.09
C GLU A 212 7.32 -19.67 -13.48
N VAL A 213 7.32 -19.41 -14.79
CA VAL A 213 7.24 -18.06 -15.35
C VAL A 213 5.93 -17.42 -14.89
N SER A 214 6.02 -16.39 -14.04
CA SER A 214 4.87 -15.62 -13.57
C SER A 214 4.09 -15.05 -14.76
N LEU A 215 2.88 -15.55 -15.00
CA LEU A 215 1.95 -15.06 -16.03
C LEU A 215 1.24 -13.74 -15.62
N LYS A 216 1.73 -13.06 -14.59
CA LYS A 216 1.14 -11.79 -14.13
C LYS A 216 1.74 -10.59 -14.83
N SER A 217 3.04 -10.62 -15.15
CA SER A 217 3.80 -9.51 -15.75
C SER A 217 4.73 -10.00 -16.85
N PHE A 218 5.18 -9.10 -17.73
CA PHE A 218 6.30 -9.42 -18.60
C PHE A 218 7.60 -9.50 -17.78
N THR A 219 8.57 -10.27 -18.25
CA THR A 219 9.93 -10.27 -17.70
C THR A 219 10.89 -9.81 -18.78
N TYR A 220 11.42 -8.59 -18.71
CA TYR A 220 12.43 -8.10 -19.65
C TYR A 220 13.73 -8.90 -19.46
N LYS A 221 14.28 -9.48 -20.53
CA LYS A 221 15.44 -10.40 -20.44
C LYS A 221 16.67 -9.72 -19.82
N ASP A 222 16.87 -8.44 -20.13
CA ASP A 222 17.99 -7.65 -19.59
C ASP A 222 17.61 -6.80 -18.37
N PHE A 223 16.53 -7.15 -17.65
CA PHE A 223 16.04 -6.35 -16.52
C PHE A 223 17.12 -6.05 -15.48
N HIS A 224 18.01 -7.00 -15.18
CA HIS A 224 19.09 -6.82 -14.22
C HIS A 224 20.31 -6.04 -14.74
N LYS A 225 20.49 -5.97 -16.07
CA LYS A 225 21.67 -5.38 -16.71
C LYS A 225 21.40 -3.99 -17.29
N ASN A 226 20.23 -3.82 -17.89
CA ASN A 226 19.87 -2.65 -18.70
C ASN A 226 18.47 -2.13 -18.32
N SER A 227 18.11 -2.15 -17.03
CA SER A 227 16.79 -1.70 -16.57
C SER A 227 16.46 -0.27 -17.00
N ASP A 228 17.46 0.58 -17.23
CA ASP A 228 17.29 1.98 -17.61
C ASP A 228 16.80 2.17 -19.05
N LYS A 229 17.00 1.18 -19.93
CA LYS A 229 16.38 1.18 -21.28
C LYS A 229 14.85 1.18 -21.21
N LEU A 230 14.27 0.67 -20.11
CA LEU A 230 12.83 0.76 -19.86
C LEU A 230 12.38 2.18 -19.50
N ASN A 231 13.27 3.05 -18.97
CA ASN A 231 12.97 4.48 -18.82
C ASN A 231 12.84 5.13 -20.20
N ASP A 232 13.82 4.87 -21.08
CA ASP A 232 13.84 5.43 -22.43
C ASP A 232 12.62 4.97 -23.25
N LEU A 233 12.24 3.69 -23.12
CA LEU A 233 11.01 3.18 -23.71
C LEU A 233 9.77 3.88 -23.13
N CYS A 234 9.68 4.05 -21.81
CA CYS A 234 8.56 4.73 -21.15
C CYS A 234 8.40 6.16 -21.70
N ASP A 235 9.49 6.91 -21.77
CA ASP A 235 9.48 8.30 -22.23
C ASP A 235 9.16 8.41 -23.74
N SER A 236 9.67 7.48 -24.54
CA SER A 236 9.36 7.40 -25.98
C SER A 236 7.88 7.10 -26.24
N LEU A 237 7.29 6.18 -25.47
CA LEU A 237 5.87 5.83 -25.57
C LEU A 237 4.96 7.00 -25.12
N LYS A 238 5.34 7.74 -24.07
CA LYS A 238 4.61 8.96 -23.66
C LYS A 238 4.67 10.04 -24.72
N LYS A 239 5.88 10.34 -25.22
CA LYS A 239 6.11 11.39 -26.23
C LYS A 239 5.32 11.12 -27.51
N SER A 240 5.14 9.84 -27.85
CA SER A 240 4.40 9.40 -29.02
C SER A 240 2.89 9.17 -28.76
N GLY A 241 2.42 9.43 -27.53
CA GLY A 241 1.00 9.33 -27.15
C GLY A 241 0.44 7.91 -27.06
N PHE A 242 1.28 6.90 -26.81
CA PHE A 242 0.85 5.50 -26.68
C PHE A 242 0.50 5.09 -25.24
N ILE A 243 1.08 5.77 -24.24
CA ILE A 243 0.75 5.60 -22.82
C ILE A 243 0.48 6.94 -22.16
N ASP A 244 -0.26 6.92 -21.05
CA ASP A 244 -0.62 8.11 -20.30
C ASP A 244 0.60 8.89 -19.81
N SER A 245 0.56 10.22 -19.94
CA SER A 245 1.69 11.11 -19.63
C SER A 245 2.05 11.13 -18.13
N THR A 246 1.10 10.76 -17.25
CA THR A 246 1.32 10.65 -15.80
C THR A 246 2.02 9.34 -15.39
N THR A 247 2.16 8.38 -16.31
CA THR A 247 2.84 7.10 -16.04
C THR A 247 4.24 7.34 -15.52
N THR A 248 4.61 6.79 -14.35
CA THR A 248 5.99 6.92 -13.85
C THR A 248 6.88 5.80 -14.43
N ALA A 249 8.16 6.08 -14.63
CA ALA A 249 9.11 5.07 -15.11
C ALA A 249 9.21 3.88 -14.12
N ALA A 250 9.07 4.15 -12.80
CA ALA A 250 9.02 3.12 -11.78
C ALA A 250 7.82 2.17 -11.96
N ASN A 251 6.62 2.70 -12.21
CA ASN A 251 5.44 1.87 -12.48
C ASN A 251 5.57 1.10 -13.79
N PHE A 252 6.11 1.75 -14.82
CA PHE A 252 6.38 1.09 -16.10
C PHE A 252 7.38 -0.07 -15.98
N LYS A 253 8.47 0.10 -15.23
CA LYS A 253 9.43 -1.00 -14.99
C LYS A 253 8.79 -2.20 -14.28
N LYS A 254 7.84 -1.98 -13.36
CA LYS A 254 7.20 -3.07 -12.60
C LYS A 254 6.48 -4.08 -13.50
N ILE A 255 5.81 -3.64 -14.56
CA ILE A 255 5.12 -4.56 -15.50
C ILE A 255 6.07 -5.41 -16.37
N PHE A 256 7.37 -5.10 -16.35
CA PHE A 256 8.44 -5.84 -17.03
C PHE A 256 9.39 -6.57 -16.07
N SER A 257 9.09 -6.60 -14.77
CA SER A 257 9.98 -7.14 -13.74
C SER A 257 9.92 -8.66 -13.56
N GLY A 258 8.93 -9.32 -14.16
CA GLY A 258 8.61 -10.72 -13.88
C GLY A 258 7.97 -10.97 -12.51
N ARG A 259 7.67 -9.90 -11.75
CA ARG A 259 7.08 -9.94 -10.41
C ARG A 259 5.69 -9.34 -10.41
N GLU A 260 4.98 -9.51 -9.29
CA GLU A 260 3.66 -8.90 -9.12
C GLU A 260 3.73 -7.37 -9.19
N PHE A 261 2.74 -6.77 -9.84
CA PHE A 261 2.56 -5.32 -9.89
C PHE A 261 1.10 -4.97 -9.60
N THR A 262 0.88 -3.78 -9.04
CA THR A 262 -0.44 -3.32 -8.59
C THR A 262 -1.06 -2.28 -9.51
N ILE A 263 -0.26 -1.55 -10.29
CA ILE A 263 -0.71 -0.44 -11.13
C ILE A 263 -0.50 -0.82 -12.61
N PRO A 264 -1.56 -1.12 -13.37
CA PRO A 264 -1.45 -1.31 -14.81
C PRO A 264 -1.17 0.02 -15.52
N ILE A 265 -0.59 -0.06 -16.71
CA ILE A 265 -0.27 1.11 -17.53
C ILE A 265 -1.48 1.46 -18.39
N ILE A 266 -1.89 2.73 -18.35
CA ILE A 266 -2.96 3.24 -19.21
C ILE A 266 -2.39 3.38 -20.63
N TRP A 267 -2.91 2.58 -21.55
CA TRP A 267 -2.62 2.64 -22.98
C TRP A 267 -3.59 3.61 -23.65
N THR A 268 -3.04 4.67 -24.25
CA THR A 268 -3.78 5.73 -24.92
C THR A 268 -3.82 5.55 -26.44
N GLY A 269 -2.98 4.67 -26.99
CA GLY A 269 -3.05 4.28 -28.41
C GLY A 269 -4.28 3.44 -28.74
N ASN A 270 -4.53 3.23 -30.03
CA ASN A 270 -5.63 2.37 -30.48
C ASN A 270 -5.30 0.87 -30.32
N ARG A 271 -6.32 0.03 -30.51
CA ARG A 271 -6.20 -1.43 -30.38
C ARG A 271 -5.15 -2.05 -31.31
N SER A 272 -4.99 -1.53 -32.53
CA SER A 272 -4.00 -2.04 -33.48
C SER A 272 -2.57 -1.71 -33.03
N GLU A 273 -2.37 -0.51 -32.48
CA GLU A 273 -1.09 -0.08 -31.91
C GLU A 273 -0.72 -0.89 -30.67
N PHE A 274 -1.67 -1.10 -29.76
CA PHE A 274 -1.49 -1.99 -28.61
C PHE A 274 -1.08 -3.38 -29.08
N SER A 275 -1.84 -3.93 -30.04
CA SER A 275 -1.58 -5.28 -30.53
C SER A 275 -0.21 -5.42 -31.20
N TYR A 276 0.25 -4.38 -31.88
CA TYR A 276 1.54 -4.37 -32.54
C TYR A 276 2.70 -4.21 -31.55
N PHE A 277 2.53 -3.39 -30.51
CA PHE A 277 3.53 -3.25 -29.44
C PHE A 277 3.82 -4.59 -28.75
N ILE A 278 2.78 -5.33 -28.35
CA ILE A 278 2.95 -6.66 -27.73
C ILE A 278 3.66 -7.64 -28.68
N LYS A 279 3.33 -7.58 -29.98
CA LYS A 279 4.00 -8.39 -31.02
C LYS A 279 5.49 -8.05 -31.11
N LEU A 280 5.85 -6.77 -31.05
CA LEU A 280 7.24 -6.32 -31.12
C LEU A 280 8.07 -6.87 -29.97
N ILE A 281 7.62 -6.66 -28.73
CA ILE A 281 8.39 -7.03 -27.53
C ILE A 281 8.48 -8.55 -27.32
N HIS A 282 7.45 -9.32 -27.71
CA HIS A 282 7.38 -10.76 -27.46
C HIS A 282 7.76 -11.63 -28.67
N ASN A 283 7.19 -11.36 -29.86
CA ASN A 283 7.33 -12.23 -31.02
C ASN A 283 8.48 -11.82 -31.95
N ASN A 284 8.62 -10.52 -32.24
CA ASN A 284 9.57 -10.08 -33.27
C ASN A 284 10.99 -9.95 -32.72
N HIS A 285 11.14 -9.37 -31.53
CA HIS A 285 12.44 -9.07 -30.94
C HIS A 285 12.75 -9.91 -29.70
N GLU A 286 11.77 -10.68 -29.21
CA GLU A 286 11.90 -11.56 -28.04
C GLU A 286 12.59 -10.87 -26.84
N LEU A 287 12.26 -9.62 -26.59
CA LEU A 287 12.89 -8.80 -25.55
C LEU A 287 12.45 -9.22 -24.14
N VAL A 288 11.30 -9.89 -24.06
CA VAL A 288 10.77 -10.46 -22.81
C VAL A 288 10.94 -11.98 -22.80
N VAL A 289 10.96 -12.59 -21.61
CA VAL A 289 10.95 -14.05 -21.42
C VAL A 289 9.77 -14.62 -22.21
N ASN A 290 10.01 -15.75 -22.90
CA ASN A 290 9.04 -16.37 -23.78
C ASN A 290 7.84 -16.90 -22.97
N LEU A 291 6.66 -16.32 -23.22
CA LEU A 291 5.39 -16.66 -22.58
C LEU A 291 4.55 -17.62 -23.45
N LYS A 292 5.13 -18.21 -24.50
CA LYS A 292 4.45 -19.07 -25.47
C LYS A 292 3.20 -18.40 -26.05
N GLN A 293 2.02 -18.88 -25.68
CA GLN A 293 0.71 -18.38 -26.14
C GLN A 293 0.00 -17.49 -25.09
N ASP A 294 0.64 -17.26 -23.95
CA ASP A 294 0.06 -16.50 -22.83
C ASP A 294 0.44 -15.00 -22.86
N GLN A 295 1.17 -14.54 -23.87
CA GLN A 295 1.59 -13.13 -23.97
C GLN A 295 0.41 -12.16 -23.95
N TRP A 296 -0.76 -12.57 -24.47
CA TRP A 296 -1.97 -11.76 -24.41
C TRP A 296 -2.61 -11.74 -23.03
N LYS A 297 -2.54 -12.85 -22.28
CA LYS A 297 -3.03 -12.88 -20.89
C LYS A 297 -2.21 -11.93 -20.03
N VAL A 298 -0.90 -11.92 -20.22
CA VAL A 298 0.01 -10.98 -19.56
C VAL A 298 -0.24 -9.54 -20.01
N ALA A 299 -0.39 -9.31 -21.32
CA ALA A 299 -0.62 -7.97 -21.87
C ALA A 299 -1.86 -7.28 -21.29
N VAL A 300 -2.99 -7.99 -21.19
CA VAL A 300 -4.24 -7.40 -20.66
C VAL A 300 -4.23 -7.23 -19.14
N ASN A 301 -3.28 -7.85 -18.44
CA ASN A 301 -3.00 -7.56 -17.03
C ASN A 301 -2.15 -6.30 -16.88
N CYS A 302 -1.12 -6.17 -17.72
CA CYS A 302 -0.16 -5.06 -17.67
C CYS A 302 -0.73 -3.74 -18.17
N PHE A 303 -1.70 -3.76 -19.08
CA PHE A 303 -2.22 -2.57 -19.74
C PHE A 303 -3.75 -2.49 -19.71
N ILE A 304 -4.28 -1.29 -19.51
CA ILE A 304 -5.71 -0.95 -19.57
C ILE A 304 -5.94 0.16 -20.60
N LYS A 305 -7.18 0.33 -21.07
CA LYS A 305 -7.55 1.40 -21.99
C LYS A 305 -7.64 2.75 -21.26
N ALA A 306 -7.64 3.84 -22.03
CA ALA A 306 -7.83 5.20 -21.51
C ALA A 306 -9.13 5.41 -20.71
N ASP A 307 -10.18 4.62 -20.96
CA ASP A 307 -11.45 4.65 -20.22
C ASP A 307 -11.43 3.82 -18.92
N GLY A 308 -10.29 3.20 -18.59
CA GLY A 308 -10.14 2.31 -17.44
C GLY A 308 -10.58 0.87 -17.68
N SER A 309 -11.17 0.54 -18.84
CA SER A 309 -11.57 -0.83 -19.18
C SER A 309 -10.38 -1.69 -19.62
N LYS A 310 -10.50 -3.02 -19.46
CA LYS A 310 -9.47 -3.95 -19.92
C LYS A 310 -9.56 -4.19 -21.43
N PHE A 311 -8.41 -4.51 -22.02
CA PHE A 311 -8.37 -5.14 -23.35
C PHE A 311 -8.87 -6.60 -23.26
N HIS A 312 -9.42 -7.12 -24.35
CA HIS A 312 -9.80 -8.53 -24.43
C HIS A 312 -8.67 -9.35 -25.06
N THR A 313 -8.49 -10.61 -24.64
CA THR A 313 -7.49 -11.51 -25.24
C THR A 313 -7.79 -11.83 -26.72
N SER A 314 -9.03 -11.61 -27.16
CA SER A 314 -9.45 -11.61 -28.57
C SER A 314 -8.93 -10.41 -29.38
N ASP A 315 -8.25 -9.44 -28.75
CA ASP A 315 -7.81 -8.19 -29.36
C ASP A 315 -6.51 -8.29 -30.18
N ARG A 316 -6.16 -9.50 -30.61
CA ARG A 316 -4.89 -9.89 -31.23
C ARG A 316 -4.72 -9.62 -32.73
N LYS A 317 -5.13 -8.45 -33.24
CA LYS A 317 -4.84 -8.07 -34.64
C LYS A 317 -3.37 -7.65 -34.81
N GLN A 318 -2.49 -8.63 -35.04
CA GLN A 318 -1.03 -8.49 -35.14
C GLN A 318 -0.52 -7.80 -36.43
N GLN A 319 -1.33 -6.94 -37.05
CA GLN A 319 -0.94 -6.16 -38.22
C GLN A 319 -0.22 -4.90 -37.76
N ARG A 320 0.83 -4.53 -38.49
CA ARG A 320 1.57 -3.29 -38.27
C ARG A 320 0.66 -2.09 -38.63
N PRO A 321 0.44 -1.11 -37.73
CA PRO A 321 -0.31 0.10 -38.05
C PRO A 321 0.39 0.89 -39.16
N SER A 322 -0.37 1.30 -40.18
CA SER A 322 0.19 1.97 -41.36
C SER A 322 0.76 3.37 -41.10
N LYS A 323 0.22 4.09 -40.11
CA LYS A 323 0.61 5.48 -39.81
C LYS A 323 1.59 5.61 -38.64
N THR A 324 1.50 4.71 -37.66
CA THR A 324 2.17 4.83 -36.36
C THR A 324 3.14 3.68 -36.07
N GLY A 325 3.24 2.69 -36.99
CA GLY A 325 4.15 1.55 -36.84
C GLY A 325 5.61 1.98 -36.66
N ASP A 326 6.10 2.96 -37.43
CA ASP A 326 7.48 3.45 -37.34
C ASP A 326 7.82 4.02 -35.96
N LEU A 327 6.84 4.64 -35.28
CA LEU A 327 7.04 5.20 -33.94
C LEU A 327 7.21 4.10 -32.90
N LEU A 328 6.42 3.03 -33.01
CA LEU A 328 6.54 1.85 -32.14
C LEU A 328 7.82 1.08 -32.41
N ASP A 329 8.23 0.95 -33.67
CA ASP A 329 9.50 0.31 -34.05
C ASP A 329 10.68 1.08 -33.44
N LYS A 330 10.69 2.42 -33.55
CA LYS A 330 11.71 3.28 -32.93
C LYS A 330 11.71 3.20 -31.40
N ALA A 331 10.52 3.17 -30.78
CA ALA A 331 10.41 3.09 -29.32
C ALA A 331 10.95 1.75 -28.80
N VAL A 332 10.57 0.64 -29.41
CA VAL A 332 11.03 -0.71 -29.00
C VAL A 332 12.52 -0.89 -29.28
N ALA A 333 13.08 -0.24 -30.31
CA ALA A 333 14.50 -0.31 -30.61
C ALA A 333 15.41 0.21 -29.49
N LEU A 334 14.89 1.00 -28.56
CA LEU A 334 15.62 1.46 -27.37
C LEU A 334 15.97 0.33 -26.40
N LEU A 335 15.32 -0.84 -26.53
CA LEU A 335 15.58 -2.01 -25.67
C LEU A 335 16.69 -2.94 -26.18
N PHE A 336 17.25 -2.70 -27.38
CA PHE A 336 18.39 -3.45 -27.93
C PHE A 336 19.69 -3.09 -27.23
#